data_AF-A0A1G1VSD1-F1
#
_entry.id   AF-A0A1G1VSD1-F1
#
_cell.length_a   1.000
_cell.length_b   1.000
_cell.length_c   1.000
_cell.angle_alpha   90.00
_cell.angle_beta   90.00
_cell.angle_gamma   90.00
#
_symmetry.space_group_name_H-M   'P 1'
#
loop_
_entity.id
_entity.type
_entity.pdbx_description
1 polymer ?
#
loop_
_entity_poly.entity_id
_entity_poly.type
_entity_poly.pdbx_seq_one_letter_code
_entity_poly.pdbx_strand_id
1 'polypeptide(L)'
;MVEELIPDEGLSLDIREEIHTVSTGFRILKTEPSSSFSAFLGKNYPKVSDAFSGEIVLKSCGKTEHSFFHNDGPIGEMTLAMETDVDLRQSSVGMPSSFGVAYMSASRGPRRQAVLTSSRVRGSEPCVVMPQFPVGSSLSEMYTSFTPSSTAEQEIARTLLKRLFSMKRPVSQDVAETYGSVPATLGLIRDERMQRFEFEDPLFSEQARVVNRALERALLGQEMGVFLADEIRAGRVGEQHGDARAFDNLHFVRRKDGGIEAFIRDPVRLSRKTSGGPKLMREWFVTHDDLQAGMLIGGPFVQERFHGFVRNLITAYMDSDPQNRAILTNPLRSQLFGLGIAYGVSIDLAVANYHRRDLEHRLDTLRHSDSGRGTEEIDAQFNERVRLMDRYWDSLAFLAETDFVGWKEAL
;
A
#
# COMPACT_ATOMS: atom_id res chain seq x y z
N MET A 1 3.66 -0.85 -24.39
CA MET A 1 4.98 -0.44 -24.94
C MET A 1 6.10 -0.74 -23.93
N VAL A 2 6.30 -2.00 -23.55
CA VAL A 2 7.51 -2.45 -22.81
C VAL A 2 8.24 -3.59 -23.55
N GLU A 3 7.57 -4.20 -24.54
CA GLU A 3 8.12 -5.27 -25.38
C GLU A 3 9.34 -4.84 -26.23
N GLU A 4 9.50 -3.55 -26.55
CA GLU A 4 10.62 -3.05 -27.39
C GLU A 4 11.85 -2.57 -26.59
N LEU A 5 11.85 -2.65 -25.25
CA LEU A 5 12.83 -1.95 -24.42
C LEU A 5 13.94 -2.82 -23.81
N ILE A 6 13.77 -4.15 -23.80
CA ILE A 6 14.77 -5.09 -23.27
C ILE A 6 15.49 -5.77 -24.44
N PRO A 7 16.83 -5.74 -24.53
CA PRO A 7 17.56 -6.40 -25.62
C PRO A 7 17.20 -7.88 -25.75
N ASP A 8 17.09 -8.40 -26.97
CA ASP A 8 16.77 -9.82 -27.24
C ASP A 8 17.79 -10.78 -26.60
N GLU A 9 19.03 -10.34 -26.42
CA GLU A 9 20.12 -11.09 -25.77
C GLU A 9 19.91 -11.24 -24.25
N GLY A 10 19.00 -10.44 -23.68
CA GLY A 10 18.63 -10.40 -22.28
C GLY A 10 19.67 -9.75 -21.37
N LEU A 11 19.23 -9.26 -20.21
CA LEU A 11 20.11 -8.72 -19.17
C LEU A 11 20.30 -9.78 -18.09
N SER A 12 21.53 -10.27 -17.93
CA SER A 12 21.88 -11.23 -16.87
C SER A 12 22.03 -10.53 -15.52
N LEU A 13 21.42 -11.09 -14.48
CA LEU A 13 21.54 -10.66 -13.09
C LEU A 13 22.02 -11.84 -12.22
N ASP A 14 23.09 -11.64 -11.46
CA ASP A 14 23.69 -12.63 -10.57
C ASP A 14 23.00 -12.59 -9.19
N ILE A 15 22.25 -13.65 -8.85
CA ILE A 15 21.50 -13.73 -7.59
C ILE A 15 22.48 -13.90 -6.42
N ARG A 16 22.38 -13.01 -5.42
CA ARG A 16 23.23 -13.00 -4.22
C ARG A 16 22.55 -13.56 -2.99
N GLU A 17 21.27 -13.25 -2.84
CA GLU A 17 20.48 -13.63 -1.67
C GLU A 17 19.12 -14.16 -2.14
N GLU A 18 18.64 -15.22 -1.49
CA GLU A 18 17.30 -15.79 -1.69
C GLU A 18 16.56 -15.79 -0.35
N ILE A 19 15.48 -15.03 -0.28
CA ILE A 19 14.59 -14.91 0.88
C ILE A 19 13.26 -15.57 0.54
N HIS A 20 12.85 -16.53 1.37
CA HIS A 20 11.55 -17.16 1.26
C HIS A 20 10.56 -16.47 2.19
N THR A 21 9.47 -15.93 1.65
CA THR A 21 8.43 -15.28 2.46
C THR A 21 7.35 -16.30 2.83
N VAL A 22 7.35 -16.73 4.09
CA VAL A 22 6.41 -17.74 4.60
C VAL A 22 4.95 -17.28 4.49
N SER A 23 4.71 -15.96 4.58
CA SER A 23 3.36 -15.37 4.57
C SER A 23 2.74 -15.16 3.20
N THR A 24 3.53 -15.02 2.13
CA THR A 24 3.00 -14.70 0.78
C THR A 24 3.22 -15.78 -0.27
N GLY A 25 4.10 -16.75 0.01
CA GLY A 25 4.47 -17.81 -0.94
C GLY A 25 5.40 -17.36 -2.06
N PHE A 26 5.75 -16.07 -2.14
CA PHE A 26 6.71 -15.57 -3.12
C PHE A 26 8.17 -15.76 -2.66
N ARG A 27 9.03 -15.99 -3.65
CA ARG A 27 10.49 -15.99 -3.52
C ARG A 27 11.00 -14.58 -3.85
N ILE A 28 11.77 -14.00 -2.95
CA ILE A 28 12.41 -12.70 -3.14
C ILE A 28 13.90 -12.92 -3.31
N LEU A 29 14.43 -12.49 -4.44
CA LEU A 29 15.84 -12.63 -4.79
C LEU A 29 16.46 -11.25 -4.88
N LYS A 30 17.68 -11.09 -4.39
CA LYS A 30 18.40 -9.84 -4.51
C LYS A 30 19.65 -9.97 -5.37
N THR A 31 19.90 -8.95 -6.18
CA THR A 31 21.01 -8.89 -7.14
C THR A 31 21.53 -7.47 -7.27
N GLU A 32 22.79 -7.31 -7.67
CA GLU A 32 23.30 -6.02 -8.11
C GLU A 32 22.91 -5.72 -9.57
N PRO A 33 22.81 -4.43 -9.94
CA PRO A 33 22.57 -4.02 -11.32
C PRO A 33 23.80 -4.33 -12.17
N SER A 34 23.60 -5.05 -13.27
CA SER A 34 24.65 -5.22 -14.28
C SER A 34 24.95 -3.88 -14.98
N SER A 35 26.13 -3.74 -15.59
CA SER A 35 26.49 -2.54 -16.36
C SER A 35 25.47 -2.24 -17.47
N SER A 36 24.95 -3.28 -18.13
CA SER A 36 23.92 -3.17 -19.15
C SER A 36 22.58 -2.69 -18.58
N PHE A 37 22.20 -3.14 -17.38
CA PHE A 37 21.00 -2.65 -16.70
C PHE A 37 21.15 -1.18 -16.27
N SER A 38 22.31 -0.81 -15.72
CA SER A 38 22.62 0.58 -15.39
C SER A 38 22.61 1.50 -16.61
N ALA A 39 23.13 1.03 -17.76
CA ALA A 39 23.06 1.75 -19.03
C ALA A 39 21.61 1.91 -19.52
N PHE A 40 20.79 0.87 -19.39
CA PHE A 40 19.35 0.93 -19.69
C PHE A 40 18.63 1.98 -18.83
N LEU A 41 18.88 1.99 -17.51
CA LEU A 41 18.32 2.99 -16.60
C LEU A 41 18.79 4.40 -16.94
N GLY A 42 20.08 4.58 -17.22
CA GLY A 42 20.63 5.89 -17.59
C GLY A 42 20.03 6.42 -18.90
N LYS A 43 19.74 5.56 -19.87
CA LYS A 43 19.14 5.94 -21.16
C LYS A 43 17.65 6.27 -21.03
N ASN A 44 16.88 5.41 -20.37
CA ASN A 44 15.41 5.49 -20.38
C ASN A 44 14.83 6.26 -19.17
N TYR A 45 15.55 6.28 -18.06
CA TYR A 45 15.11 6.89 -16.80
C TYR A 45 16.21 7.76 -16.13
N PRO A 46 16.81 8.73 -16.86
CA PRO A 46 17.99 9.46 -16.41
C PRO A 46 17.78 10.28 -15.13
N LYS A 47 16.55 10.72 -14.84
CA LYS A 47 16.24 11.61 -13.70
C LYS A 47 16.35 10.93 -12.34
N VAL A 48 16.21 9.61 -12.30
CA VAL A 48 16.26 8.85 -11.06
C VAL A 48 17.22 7.66 -11.13
N SER A 49 18.00 7.51 -12.20
CA SER A 49 18.92 6.37 -12.38
C SER A 49 19.77 6.07 -11.15
N ASP A 50 20.18 7.10 -10.40
CA ASP A 50 21.05 6.96 -9.22
C ASP A 50 20.31 6.35 -8.03
N ALA A 51 19.00 6.53 -7.93
CA ALA A 51 18.17 5.87 -6.92
C ALA A 51 17.90 4.39 -7.22
N PHE A 52 18.20 3.97 -8.45
CA PHE A 52 18.05 2.60 -8.95
C PHE A 52 19.41 1.92 -9.17
N SER A 53 20.49 2.58 -8.74
CA SER A 53 21.87 2.08 -8.83
C SER A 53 22.26 1.16 -7.67
N GLY A 54 21.39 1.01 -6.67
CA GLY A 54 21.52 0.07 -5.57
C GLY A 54 21.05 -1.34 -5.94
N GLU A 55 20.64 -2.11 -4.93
CA GLU A 55 20.20 -3.49 -5.08
C GLU A 55 18.89 -3.60 -5.89
N ILE A 56 18.78 -4.65 -6.72
CA ILE A 56 17.59 -5.01 -7.48
C ILE A 56 16.93 -6.20 -6.78
N VAL A 57 15.60 -6.15 -6.67
CA VAL A 57 14.78 -7.23 -6.15
C VAL A 57 14.07 -7.94 -7.29
N LEU A 58 14.14 -9.26 -7.33
CA LEU A 58 13.34 -10.11 -8.21
C LEU A 58 12.31 -10.84 -7.37
N LYS A 59 11.02 -10.63 -7.67
CA LYS A 59 9.91 -11.34 -7.04
C LYS A 59 9.45 -12.46 -7.97
N SER A 60 9.55 -13.72 -7.55
CA SER A 60 9.16 -14.88 -8.37
C SER A 60 8.15 -15.78 -7.66
N CYS A 61 7.25 -16.41 -8.42
CA CYS A 61 6.41 -17.49 -7.93
C CYS A 61 7.27 -18.76 -7.84
N GLY A 62 7.61 -19.18 -6.63
CA GLY A 62 8.37 -20.42 -6.42
C GLY A 62 7.54 -21.64 -6.80
N LYS A 63 8.23 -22.75 -7.05
CA LYS A 63 7.67 -24.10 -6.86
C LYS A 63 8.40 -24.67 -5.65
N THR A 64 7.88 -24.45 -4.44
CA THR A 64 8.43 -25.11 -3.25
C THR A 64 7.57 -26.32 -2.90
N GLU A 65 8.21 -27.46 -2.64
CA GLU A 65 7.55 -28.74 -2.27
C GLU A 65 6.79 -28.67 -0.93
N HIS A 66 6.90 -27.55 -0.20
CA HIS A 66 6.26 -27.31 1.09
C HIS A 66 5.68 -25.89 1.17
N SER A 67 4.57 -25.62 0.47
CA SER A 67 3.86 -24.35 0.55
C SER A 67 2.52 -24.52 1.28
N PHE A 68 2.37 -23.80 2.40
CA PHE A 68 1.09 -23.63 3.11
C PHE A 68 0.17 -22.59 2.42
N PHE A 69 0.66 -21.86 1.41
CA PHE A 69 -0.09 -20.85 0.65
C PHE A 69 -0.11 -21.14 -0.86
N HIS A 70 -1.26 -20.88 -1.50
CA HIS A 70 -1.64 -21.32 -2.85
C HIS A 70 -1.06 -20.53 -4.05
N ASN A 71 -0.04 -19.69 -3.89
CA ASN A 71 0.50 -18.86 -4.98
C ASN A 71 1.59 -19.56 -5.82
N ASP A 72 1.56 -20.88 -5.89
CA ASP A 72 2.46 -21.68 -6.73
C ASP A 72 1.84 -21.93 -8.11
N GLY A 73 2.68 -22.08 -9.13
CA GLY A 73 2.23 -22.43 -10.48
C GLY A 73 1.32 -21.36 -11.12
N PRO A 74 0.23 -21.73 -11.83
CA PRO A 74 -0.56 -20.79 -12.63
C PRO A 74 -1.14 -19.59 -11.85
N ILE A 75 -1.46 -19.77 -10.56
CA ILE A 75 -1.99 -18.69 -9.71
C ILE A 75 -0.91 -17.63 -9.46
N GLY A 76 0.31 -18.06 -9.14
CA GLY A 76 1.46 -17.18 -8.97
C GLY A 76 1.90 -16.49 -10.26
N GLU A 77 1.85 -17.17 -11.41
CA GLU A 77 2.15 -16.55 -12.72
C GLU A 77 1.14 -15.42 -13.03
N MET A 78 -0.14 -15.67 -12.76
CA MET A 78 -1.23 -14.71 -12.99
C MET A 78 -1.18 -13.53 -12.00
N THR A 79 -0.92 -13.85 -10.73
CA THR A 79 -0.13 -13.07 -9.74
C THR A 79 0.69 -11.90 -10.29
N LEU A 80 1.88 -12.30 -10.74
CA LEU A 80 2.94 -11.44 -11.26
C LEU A 80 2.52 -10.68 -12.52
N ALA A 81 1.73 -11.31 -13.41
CA ALA A 81 1.23 -10.65 -14.61
C ALA A 81 0.30 -9.47 -14.27
N MET A 82 -0.56 -9.62 -13.24
CA MET A 82 -1.46 -8.55 -12.80
C MET A 82 -0.71 -7.41 -12.10
N GLU A 83 0.29 -7.72 -11.27
CA GLU A 83 1.16 -6.71 -10.66
C GLU A 83 1.93 -5.93 -11.74
N THR A 84 2.47 -6.64 -12.74
CA THR A 84 3.16 -6.00 -13.88
C THR A 84 2.23 -5.05 -14.63
N ASP A 85 0.99 -5.45 -14.94
CA ASP A 85 0.05 -4.55 -15.63
C ASP A 85 -0.27 -3.28 -14.81
N VAL A 86 -0.27 -3.36 -13.47
CA VAL A 86 -0.39 -2.17 -12.62
C VAL A 86 0.79 -1.25 -12.82
N ASP A 87 2.01 -1.78 -12.70
CA ASP A 87 3.24 -1.01 -12.83
C ASP A 87 3.35 -0.35 -14.21
N LEU A 88 2.92 -1.05 -15.27
CA LEU A 88 2.84 -0.53 -16.64
C LEU A 88 1.85 0.64 -16.77
N ARG A 89 0.76 0.63 -16.02
CA ARG A 89 -0.17 1.78 -16.01
C ARG A 89 0.39 2.94 -15.21
N GLN A 90 1.09 2.67 -14.12
CA GLN A 90 1.76 3.72 -13.34
C GLN A 90 2.89 4.38 -14.14
N SER A 91 3.55 3.65 -15.04
CA SER A 91 4.55 4.24 -15.95
C SER A 91 3.96 5.23 -16.95
N SER A 92 2.64 5.23 -17.19
CA SER A 92 2.01 6.29 -18.01
C SER A 92 2.03 7.66 -17.33
N VAL A 93 2.22 7.70 -16.01
CA VAL A 93 2.20 8.92 -15.19
C VAL A 93 3.61 9.42 -14.87
N GLY A 94 4.62 8.57 -15.06
CA GLY A 94 5.99 8.85 -14.69
C GLY A 94 6.83 7.58 -14.80
N MET A 95 7.60 7.28 -13.76
CA MET A 95 8.46 6.09 -13.78
C MET A 95 7.78 4.82 -13.24
N PRO A 96 7.99 3.63 -13.82
CA PRO A 96 7.46 2.39 -13.25
C PRO A 96 8.07 2.03 -11.88
N SER A 97 7.27 1.38 -11.03
CA SER A 97 7.68 0.70 -9.79
C SER A 97 8.29 -0.69 -10.03
N SER A 98 8.10 -1.28 -11.21
CA SER A 98 8.81 -2.46 -11.69
C SER A 98 9.21 -2.36 -13.16
N PHE A 99 10.35 -2.93 -13.53
CA PHE A 99 10.87 -2.89 -14.90
C PHE A 99 10.25 -3.96 -15.81
N GLY A 100 9.26 -4.70 -15.32
CA GLY A 100 8.51 -5.71 -16.07
C GLY A 100 8.74 -7.14 -15.57
N VAL A 101 8.28 -8.09 -16.38
CA VAL A 101 8.49 -9.53 -16.18
C VAL A 101 9.84 -9.93 -16.78
N ALA A 102 10.73 -10.47 -15.95
CA ALA A 102 11.90 -11.22 -16.36
C ALA A 102 11.63 -12.72 -16.27
N TYR A 103 12.50 -13.50 -16.90
CA TYR A 103 12.43 -14.95 -16.91
C TYR A 103 13.72 -15.51 -16.31
N MET A 104 13.62 -16.20 -15.18
CA MET A 104 14.78 -16.84 -14.58
C MET A 104 15.19 -18.05 -15.41
N SER A 105 16.41 -18.05 -15.97
CA SER A 105 16.90 -19.23 -16.68
C SER A 105 17.31 -20.31 -15.69
N ALA A 106 17.09 -21.57 -16.05
CA ALA A 106 17.65 -22.69 -15.30
C ALA A 106 19.18 -22.57 -15.30
N SER A 107 19.77 -22.60 -14.10
CA SER A 107 21.20 -22.42 -13.80
C SER A 107 22.14 -22.90 -14.91
N ARG A 108 22.88 -21.97 -15.53
CA ARG A 108 24.10 -22.32 -16.28
C ARG A 108 25.30 -22.18 -15.32
N GLY A 109 25.65 -23.26 -14.63
CA GLY A 109 26.79 -23.31 -13.71
C GLY A 109 26.42 -23.13 -12.23
N PRO A 110 27.39 -22.81 -11.34
CA PRO A 110 27.20 -22.79 -9.88
C PRO A 110 26.39 -21.60 -9.35
N ARG A 111 25.98 -20.66 -10.22
CA ARG A 111 25.16 -19.48 -9.85
C ARG A 111 23.87 -19.45 -10.65
N ARG A 112 22.76 -19.10 -10.00
CA ARG A 112 21.48 -18.84 -10.68
C ARG A 112 21.53 -17.46 -11.35
N GLN A 113 21.07 -17.37 -12.59
CA GLN A 113 21.03 -16.15 -13.38
C GLN A 113 19.58 -15.84 -13.79
N ALA A 114 19.14 -14.60 -13.53
CA ALA A 114 17.90 -14.11 -14.10
C ALA A 114 18.18 -13.42 -15.43
N VAL A 115 17.39 -13.74 -16.46
CA VAL A 115 17.47 -13.10 -17.77
C VAL A 115 16.22 -12.25 -17.95
N LEU A 116 16.39 -10.93 -17.93
CA LEU A 116 15.36 -10.02 -18.39
C LEU A 116 15.17 -10.23 -19.89
N THR A 117 14.02 -10.70 -20.34
CA THR A 117 13.68 -10.80 -21.76
C THR A 117 12.18 -10.59 -21.93
N SER A 118 11.79 -10.00 -23.07
CA SER A 118 10.39 -9.76 -23.43
C SER A 118 9.62 -11.04 -23.74
N SER A 119 10.31 -12.14 -24.06
CA SER A 119 9.70 -13.39 -24.51
C SER A 119 9.86 -14.52 -23.50
N ARG A 120 8.81 -15.34 -23.31
CA ARG A 120 8.87 -16.51 -22.41
C ARG A 120 9.93 -17.49 -22.86
N VAL A 121 10.93 -17.72 -22.01
CA VAL A 121 11.94 -18.77 -22.22
C VAL A 121 11.38 -20.11 -21.76
N ARG A 122 11.58 -21.18 -22.55
CA ARG A 122 11.10 -22.51 -22.16
C ARG A 122 11.85 -22.99 -20.90
N GLY A 123 11.10 -23.35 -19.86
CA GLY A 123 11.67 -23.82 -18.59
C GLY A 123 12.11 -22.70 -17.63
N SER A 124 11.75 -21.43 -17.92
CA SER A 124 11.99 -20.32 -17.01
C SER A 124 10.81 -20.04 -16.09
N GLU A 125 11.11 -19.47 -14.92
CA GLU A 125 10.12 -18.96 -13.97
C GLU A 125 9.93 -17.46 -14.19
N PRO A 126 8.68 -16.94 -14.26
CA PRO A 126 8.46 -15.52 -14.32
C PRO A 126 8.88 -14.86 -13.01
N CYS A 127 9.47 -13.68 -13.11
CA CYS A 127 9.74 -12.82 -11.98
C CYS A 127 9.49 -11.35 -12.33
N VAL A 128 9.04 -10.57 -11.37
CA VAL A 128 8.89 -9.11 -11.51
C VAL A 128 10.16 -8.46 -11.00
N VAL A 129 10.75 -7.58 -11.81
CA VAL A 129 11.99 -6.88 -11.47
C VAL A 129 11.68 -5.54 -10.86
N MET A 130 12.05 -5.36 -9.60
CA MET A 130 11.73 -4.18 -8.80
C MET A 130 13.02 -3.54 -8.28
N PRO A 131 13.04 -2.21 -8.10
CA PRO A 131 14.08 -1.61 -7.29
C PRO A 131 14.01 -2.09 -5.85
N GLN A 132 15.17 -2.17 -5.19
CA GLN A 132 15.20 -2.01 -3.75
C GLN A 132 15.17 -0.51 -3.45
N PHE A 133 14.03 -0.01 -2.97
CA PHE A 133 14.00 1.36 -2.48
C PHE A 133 14.95 1.48 -1.27
N PRO A 134 15.73 2.57 -1.16
CA PRO A 134 16.61 2.78 -0.03
C PRO A 134 15.84 2.73 1.30
N VAL A 135 16.48 2.21 2.35
CA VAL A 135 16.06 2.48 3.73
C VAL A 135 16.04 4.00 3.90
N GLY A 136 14.99 4.57 4.50
CA GLY A 136 14.83 6.03 4.53
C GLY A 136 13.83 6.59 3.51
N SER A 137 13.27 5.76 2.63
CA SER A 137 12.38 6.22 1.55
C SER A 137 10.90 6.31 1.92
N SER A 138 10.50 5.93 3.14
CA SER A 138 9.12 6.09 3.58
C SER A 138 8.76 7.58 3.76
N LEU A 139 7.47 7.91 3.75
CA LEU A 139 7.00 9.27 4.01
C LEU A 139 7.54 9.82 5.35
N SER A 140 7.52 8.99 6.39
CA SER A 140 7.98 9.39 7.73
C SER A 140 9.48 9.69 7.76
N GLU A 141 10.30 8.84 7.13
CA GLU A 141 11.75 9.04 7.08
C GLU A 141 12.13 10.24 6.22
N MET A 142 11.41 10.46 5.10
CA MET A 142 11.60 11.65 4.29
C MET A 142 11.40 12.91 5.13
N TYR A 143 10.27 13.07 5.83
CA TYR A 143 9.99 14.26 6.66
C TYR A 143 10.91 14.39 7.88
N THR A 144 11.48 13.30 8.38
CA THR A 144 12.51 13.36 9.42
C THR A 144 13.83 13.91 8.87
N SER A 145 14.20 13.55 7.63
CA SER A 145 15.47 13.96 7.01
C SER A 145 15.40 15.33 6.32
N PHE A 146 14.24 15.68 5.75
CA PHE A 146 14.00 16.92 5.02
C PHE A 146 12.49 17.16 4.87
N THR A 147 12.03 18.35 5.26
CA THR A 147 10.64 18.78 4.99
C THR A 147 10.55 19.39 3.58
N PRO A 148 9.75 18.80 2.67
CA PRO A 148 9.56 19.38 1.34
C PRO A 148 8.92 20.77 1.40
N SER A 149 9.22 21.62 0.42
CA SER A 149 8.48 22.88 0.27
C SER A 149 7.03 22.61 -0.14
N SER A 150 6.12 23.55 0.12
CA SER A 150 4.71 23.41 -0.28
C SER A 150 4.55 23.13 -1.80
N THR A 151 5.36 23.76 -2.65
CA THR A 151 5.37 23.46 -4.10
C THR A 151 5.78 22.02 -4.40
N ALA A 152 6.78 21.49 -3.69
CA ALA A 152 7.20 20.10 -3.85
C ALA A 152 6.14 19.13 -3.32
N GLU A 153 5.49 19.42 -2.19
CA GLU A 153 4.36 18.65 -1.69
C GLU A 153 3.20 18.61 -2.67
N GLN A 154 2.89 19.72 -3.35
CA GLN A 154 1.86 19.77 -4.39
C GLN A 154 2.21 18.91 -5.61
N GLU A 155 3.48 18.92 -6.05
CA GLU A 155 3.95 18.06 -7.15
C GLU A 155 3.84 16.57 -6.76
N ILE A 156 4.27 16.22 -5.55
CA ILE A 156 4.15 14.89 -4.98
C ILE A 156 2.68 14.45 -4.94
N ALA A 157 1.81 15.27 -4.35
CA ALA A 157 0.38 15.00 -4.21
C ALA A 157 -0.30 14.73 -5.56
N ARG A 158 -0.05 15.59 -6.56
CA ARG A 158 -0.59 15.42 -7.92
C ARG A 158 -0.07 14.13 -8.57
N THR A 159 1.21 13.83 -8.42
CA THR A 159 1.82 12.63 -9.00
C THR A 159 1.25 11.36 -8.36
N LEU A 160 1.12 11.35 -7.03
CA LEU A 160 0.53 10.24 -6.28
C LEU A 160 -0.90 9.94 -6.72
N LEU A 161 -1.77 10.95 -6.79
CA LEU A 161 -3.16 10.74 -7.19
C LEU A 161 -3.28 10.28 -8.65
N LYS A 162 -2.50 10.88 -9.55
CA LYS A 162 -2.45 10.40 -10.95
C LYS A 162 -2.01 8.94 -11.01
N ARG A 163 -1.00 8.54 -10.25
CA ARG A 163 -0.54 7.14 -10.16
C ARG A 163 -1.60 6.24 -9.56
N LEU A 164 -2.26 6.68 -8.48
CA LEU A 164 -3.32 5.92 -7.83
C LEU A 164 -4.43 5.59 -8.82
N PHE A 165 -4.96 6.61 -9.48
CA PHE A 165 -6.10 6.45 -10.38
C PHE A 165 -5.72 5.85 -11.74
N SER A 166 -4.45 5.91 -12.18
CA SER A 166 -4.03 5.20 -13.40
C SER A 166 -4.05 3.67 -13.22
N MET A 167 -3.96 3.17 -11.98
CA MET A 167 -4.08 1.74 -11.69
C MET A 167 -5.51 1.22 -11.85
N LYS A 168 -6.52 2.12 -11.86
CA LYS A 168 -7.93 1.77 -11.97
C LYS A 168 -8.20 1.00 -13.26
N ARG A 169 -8.79 -0.17 -13.11
CA ARG A 169 -9.45 -0.90 -14.19
C ARG A 169 -10.95 -0.61 -14.09
N PRO A 170 -11.53 0.06 -15.09
CA PRO A 170 -12.98 0.14 -15.19
C PRO A 170 -13.55 -1.27 -15.22
N VAL A 171 -14.62 -1.47 -14.47
CA VAL A 171 -15.40 -2.71 -14.50
C VAL A 171 -16.69 -2.45 -15.26
N SER A 172 -17.19 -3.46 -15.98
CA SER A 172 -18.48 -3.32 -16.66
C SER A 172 -19.59 -3.14 -15.63
N GLN A 173 -20.71 -2.52 -16.04
CA GLN A 173 -21.83 -2.29 -15.14
C GLN A 173 -22.33 -3.60 -14.49
N ASP A 174 -22.46 -4.68 -15.25
CA ASP A 174 -22.88 -5.99 -14.71
C ASP A 174 -21.92 -6.50 -13.63
N VAL A 175 -20.60 -6.34 -13.84
CA VAL A 175 -19.57 -6.70 -12.86
C VAL A 175 -19.67 -5.75 -11.66
N ALA A 176 -19.88 -4.46 -11.91
CA ALA A 176 -20.04 -3.41 -10.91
C ALA A 176 -21.27 -3.63 -10.01
N GLU A 177 -22.40 -4.08 -10.56
CA GLU A 177 -23.62 -4.39 -9.82
C GLU A 177 -23.51 -5.67 -8.97
N THR A 178 -22.54 -6.55 -9.29
CA THR A 178 -22.16 -7.66 -8.40
C THR A 178 -21.21 -7.26 -7.26
N TYR A 179 -20.77 -5.99 -7.20
CA TYR A 179 -20.20 -5.40 -5.98
C TYR A 179 -21.33 -5.23 -4.97
N GLY A 180 -21.70 -6.37 -4.37
CA GLY A 180 -22.78 -6.45 -3.41
C GLY A 180 -22.56 -5.62 -2.15
N SER A 181 -23.65 -5.58 -1.41
CA SER A 181 -23.90 -4.90 -0.15
C SER A 181 -22.68 -4.67 0.77
N VAL A 182 -22.51 -3.41 1.15
CA VAL A 182 -22.04 -2.85 2.43
C VAL A 182 -21.48 -3.81 3.54
N PRO A 183 -22.16 -4.90 3.99
CA PRO A 183 -21.68 -5.84 5.01
C PRO A 183 -20.22 -6.29 4.92
N ALA A 184 -19.61 -6.36 3.74
CA ALA A 184 -18.23 -6.83 3.62
C ALA A 184 -17.16 -5.75 3.89
N THR A 185 -17.48 -4.46 3.72
CA THR A 185 -16.62 -3.34 4.14
C THR A 185 -16.53 -3.28 5.67
N LEU A 186 -17.67 -3.54 6.31
CA LEU A 186 -17.71 -3.71 7.76
C LEU A 186 -16.80 -4.87 8.16
N GLY A 187 -16.85 -6.00 7.46
CA GLY A 187 -15.89 -7.10 7.62
C GLY A 187 -14.44 -6.63 7.55
N LEU A 188 -13.98 -5.90 6.52
CA LEU A 188 -12.56 -5.51 6.44
C LEU A 188 -12.08 -4.53 7.54
N ILE A 189 -12.92 -3.60 8.00
CA ILE A 189 -12.56 -2.66 9.07
C ILE A 189 -12.72 -3.32 10.46
N ARG A 190 -13.74 -4.19 10.61
CA ARG A 190 -14.12 -4.83 11.88
C ARG A 190 -13.44 -6.19 12.11
N ASP A 191 -13.23 -7.02 11.09
CA ASP A 191 -13.10 -8.49 11.20
C ASP A 191 -11.90 -8.96 12.01
N GLU A 192 -10.78 -8.23 12.07
CA GLU A 192 -9.63 -8.78 12.79
C GLU A 192 -8.85 -7.78 13.62
N ARG A 193 -8.88 -6.48 13.32
CA ARG A 193 -7.99 -5.51 13.99
C ARG A 193 -8.71 -4.80 15.12
N MET A 194 -9.84 -4.16 14.82
CA MET A 194 -10.64 -3.44 15.81
C MET A 194 -11.40 -4.36 16.76
N GLN A 195 -11.84 -5.55 16.31
CA GLN A 195 -12.37 -6.58 17.20
C GLN A 195 -11.31 -7.09 18.20
N ARG A 196 -10.05 -7.26 17.78
CA ARG A 196 -8.98 -7.64 18.72
C ARG A 196 -8.76 -6.58 19.78
N PHE A 197 -8.84 -5.29 19.46
CA PHE A 197 -8.82 -4.25 20.49
C PHE A 197 -10.03 -4.34 21.43
N GLU A 198 -11.23 -4.50 20.87
CA GLU A 198 -12.47 -4.60 21.65
C GLU A 198 -12.51 -5.79 22.62
N PHE A 199 -11.93 -6.94 22.23
CA PHE A 199 -12.04 -8.19 23.00
C PHE A 199 -10.74 -8.63 23.68
N GLU A 200 -9.58 -8.25 23.15
CA GLU A 200 -8.28 -8.73 23.63
C GLU A 200 -7.39 -7.63 24.22
N ASP A 201 -7.78 -6.35 24.15
CA ASP A 201 -6.97 -5.23 24.64
C ASP A 201 -7.74 -4.36 25.66
N PRO A 202 -7.62 -4.64 26.98
CA PRO A 202 -8.36 -3.93 28.01
C PRO A 202 -8.10 -2.41 28.02
N LEU A 203 -6.94 -1.95 27.56
CA LEU A 203 -6.57 -0.53 27.54
C LEU A 203 -7.40 0.29 26.55
N PHE A 204 -7.81 -0.34 25.44
CA PHE A 204 -8.43 0.35 24.30
C PHE A 204 -9.80 -0.22 23.91
N SER A 205 -10.33 -1.14 24.71
CA SER A 205 -11.59 -1.84 24.42
C SER A 205 -12.78 -0.90 24.29
N GLU A 206 -12.88 0.14 25.12
CA GLU A 206 -14.01 1.09 25.07
C GLU A 206 -13.96 1.97 23.81
N GLN A 207 -12.78 2.51 23.49
CA GLN A 207 -12.54 3.29 22.27
C GLN A 207 -12.86 2.44 21.03
N ALA A 208 -12.40 1.19 21.01
CA ALA A 208 -12.70 0.24 19.94
C ALA A 208 -14.22 0.03 19.76
N ARG A 209 -14.98 -0.12 20.86
CA ARG A 209 -16.45 -0.27 20.81
C ARG A 209 -17.14 0.94 20.20
N VAL A 210 -16.74 2.14 20.60
CA VAL A 210 -17.33 3.40 20.08
C VAL A 210 -17.10 3.49 18.58
N VAL A 211 -15.85 3.31 18.14
CA VAL A 211 -15.48 3.39 16.72
C VAL A 211 -16.17 2.28 15.92
N ASN A 212 -16.21 1.04 16.41
CA ASN A 212 -16.88 -0.07 15.74
C ASN A 212 -18.38 0.20 15.52
N ARG A 213 -19.08 0.75 16.51
CA ARG A 213 -20.50 1.11 16.38
C ARG A 213 -20.74 2.22 15.37
N ALA A 214 -19.84 3.20 15.31
CA ALA A 214 -19.94 4.28 14.33
C ALA A 214 -19.71 3.76 12.90
N LEU A 215 -18.69 2.92 12.71
CA LEU A 215 -18.43 2.25 11.43
C LEU A 215 -19.60 1.37 10.98
N GLU A 216 -20.18 0.59 11.89
CA GLU A 216 -21.39 -0.19 11.62
C GLU A 216 -22.52 0.69 11.13
N ARG A 217 -22.80 1.80 11.82
CA ARG A 217 -23.87 2.72 11.47
C ARG A 217 -23.64 3.37 10.10
N ALA A 218 -22.44 3.88 9.87
CA ALA A 218 -22.09 4.60 8.64
C ALA A 218 -22.12 3.69 7.42
N LEU A 219 -21.61 2.46 7.56
CA LEU A 219 -21.61 1.50 6.48
C LEU A 219 -23.01 0.90 6.31
N LEU A 220 -23.56 0.21 7.32
CA LEU A 220 -24.83 -0.53 7.25
C LEU A 220 -26.08 0.34 7.03
N GLY A 221 -25.95 1.66 6.99
CA GLY A 221 -27.02 2.58 6.64
C GLY A 221 -27.55 2.33 5.22
N GLN A 222 -28.88 2.30 5.10
CA GLN A 222 -29.56 2.10 3.81
C GLN A 222 -29.19 3.18 2.78
N GLU A 223 -28.99 4.42 3.23
CA GLU A 223 -28.61 5.56 2.39
C GLU A 223 -27.24 5.36 1.72
N MET A 224 -26.25 4.88 2.48
CA MET A 224 -24.93 4.54 1.95
C MET A 224 -25.06 3.44 0.88
N GLY A 225 -25.83 2.38 1.15
CA GLY A 225 -26.04 1.31 0.16
C GLY A 225 -26.61 1.79 -1.18
N VAL A 226 -27.61 2.69 -1.16
CA VAL A 226 -28.19 3.27 -2.39
C VAL A 226 -27.19 4.19 -3.09
N PHE A 227 -26.54 5.07 -2.34
CA PHE A 227 -25.54 6.00 -2.87
C PHE A 227 -24.39 5.28 -3.58
N LEU A 228 -23.88 4.20 -2.99
CA LEU A 228 -22.79 3.43 -3.59
C LEU A 228 -23.20 2.73 -4.88
N ALA A 229 -24.45 2.28 -4.99
CA ALA A 229 -24.98 1.76 -6.25
C ALA A 229 -25.01 2.84 -7.35
N ASP A 230 -25.30 4.10 -7.01
CA ASP A 230 -25.26 5.22 -7.94
C ASP A 230 -23.82 5.60 -8.33
N GLU A 231 -22.89 5.58 -7.38
CA GLU A 231 -21.46 5.80 -7.64
C GLU A 231 -20.87 4.73 -8.55
N ILE A 232 -21.31 3.48 -8.39
CA ILE A 232 -21.01 2.36 -9.28
C ILE A 232 -21.48 2.65 -10.71
N ARG A 233 -22.75 3.04 -10.89
CA ARG A 233 -23.31 3.39 -12.21
C ARG A 233 -22.57 4.56 -12.86
N ALA A 234 -22.03 5.47 -12.04
CA ALA A 234 -21.22 6.59 -12.50
C ALA A 234 -19.75 6.22 -12.79
N GLY A 235 -19.34 4.96 -12.65
CA GLY A 235 -17.98 4.49 -12.93
C GLY A 235 -16.94 4.90 -11.88
N ARG A 236 -17.37 5.32 -10.69
CA ARG A 236 -16.48 5.76 -9.59
C ARG A 236 -15.96 4.61 -8.72
N VAL A 237 -16.39 3.39 -9.07
CA VAL A 237 -15.86 2.13 -8.54
C VAL A 237 -15.19 1.37 -9.69
N GLY A 238 -14.02 0.81 -9.43
CA GLY A 238 -13.29 -0.05 -10.36
C GLY A 238 -12.20 -0.80 -9.63
N GLU A 239 -11.59 -1.81 -10.25
CA GLU A 239 -10.49 -2.54 -9.62
C GLU A 239 -9.27 -1.61 -9.46
N GLN A 240 -8.85 -1.33 -8.22
CA GLN A 240 -7.79 -0.39 -7.84
C GLN A 240 -6.80 -1.02 -6.82
N HIS A 241 -5.87 -0.23 -6.28
CA HIS A 241 -4.78 -0.65 -5.40
C HIS A 241 -5.24 -1.39 -4.13
N GLY A 242 -6.44 -1.13 -3.62
CA GLY A 242 -7.01 -1.84 -2.47
C GLY A 242 -6.43 -1.45 -1.10
N ASP A 243 -5.17 -1.02 -1.04
CA ASP A 243 -4.49 -0.55 0.18
C ASP A 243 -3.46 0.58 -0.08
N ALA A 244 -3.85 1.74 -0.60
CA ALA A 244 -2.89 2.78 -1.04
C ALA A 244 -2.32 3.66 0.09
N ARG A 245 -2.07 3.14 1.29
CA ARG A 245 -1.66 3.95 2.46
C ARG A 245 -0.29 4.62 2.29
N ALA A 246 -0.19 5.89 2.73
CA ALA A 246 1.02 6.70 2.53
C ALA A 246 2.26 6.28 3.34
N PHE A 247 2.10 5.61 4.48
CA PHE A 247 3.25 5.20 5.29
C PHE A 247 3.87 3.89 4.83
N ASP A 248 3.05 2.94 4.38
CA ASP A 248 3.50 1.58 4.10
C ASP A 248 3.75 1.33 2.61
N ASN A 249 2.92 1.94 1.75
CA ASN A 249 2.92 1.63 0.32
C ASN A 249 3.43 2.78 -0.54
N LEU A 250 3.88 3.89 0.06
CA LEU A 250 4.52 4.99 -0.67
C LEU A 250 6.01 5.10 -0.37
N HIS A 251 6.79 5.19 -1.44
CA HIS A 251 8.22 5.45 -1.37
C HIS A 251 8.57 6.73 -2.12
N PHE A 252 9.45 7.52 -1.52
CA PHE A 252 9.89 8.81 -2.02
C PHE A 252 11.38 8.74 -2.32
N VAL A 253 11.72 9.17 -3.53
CA VAL A 253 13.07 9.09 -4.05
C VAL A 253 13.48 10.46 -4.55
N ARG A 254 14.67 10.92 -4.14
CA ARG A 254 15.22 12.17 -4.63
C ARG A 254 15.70 12.01 -6.08
N ARG A 255 15.24 12.90 -6.96
CA ARG A 255 15.70 13.01 -8.35
C ARG A 255 17.04 13.74 -8.41
N LYS A 256 17.79 13.56 -9.50
CA LYS A 256 19.07 14.25 -9.74
C LYS A 256 18.93 15.78 -9.80
N ASP A 257 17.79 16.27 -10.27
CA ASP A 257 17.47 17.69 -10.35
C ASP A 257 17.03 18.30 -9.00
N GLY A 258 17.08 17.52 -7.92
CA GLY A 258 16.70 17.94 -6.58
C GLY A 258 15.20 17.76 -6.26
N GLY A 259 14.37 17.40 -7.23
CA GLY A 259 12.95 17.08 -7.01
C GLY A 259 12.73 15.74 -6.31
N ILE A 260 11.46 15.40 -6.05
CA ILE A 260 11.07 14.16 -5.38
C ILE A 260 10.12 13.38 -6.30
N GLU A 261 10.42 12.10 -6.50
CA GLU A 261 9.58 11.14 -7.22
C GLU A 261 8.89 10.23 -6.21
N ALA A 262 7.58 10.07 -6.34
CA ALA A 262 6.78 9.23 -5.44
C ALA A 262 6.33 7.96 -6.16
N PHE A 263 6.45 6.82 -5.48
CA PHE A 263 6.09 5.48 -5.96
C PHE A 263 5.00 4.89 -5.09
N ILE A 264 4.08 4.12 -5.68
CA ILE A 264 3.09 3.32 -4.94
C ILE A 264 3.44 1.84 -5.16
N ARG A 265 3.60 1.06 -4.09
CA ARG A 265 4.01 -0.35 -4.11
C ARG A 265 2.95 -1.28 -3.56
N ASP A 266 3.17 -2.58 -3.81
CA ASP A 266 2.30 -3.69 -3.40
C ASP A 266 0.85 -3.40 -3.75
N PRO A 267 0.50 -3.27 -5.05
CA PRO A 267 -0.89 -3.18 -5.42
C PRO A 267 -1.61 -4.42 -4.93
N VAL A 268 -2.31 -4.26 -3.82
CA VAL A 268 -3.17 -5.26 -3.21
C VAL A 268 -4.40 -5.36 -4.10
N ARG A 269 -4.26 -5.96 -5.29
CA ARG A 269 -5.42 -6.34 -6.09
C ARG A 269 -6.18 -7.38 -5.29
N LEU A 270 -7.29 -6.94 -4.70
CA LEU A 270 -8.10 -7.68 -3.74
C LEU A 270 -8.75 -8.94 -4.33
N SER A 271 -8.62 -9.18 -5.64
CA SER A 271 -9.20 -10.36 -6.31
C SER A 271 -8.67 -11.68 -5.81
N ARG A 272 -7.46 -11.74 -5.21
CA ARG A 272 -6.77 -13.03 -5.06
C ARG A 272 -5.99 -13.28 -3.79
N LYS A 273 -5.97 -12.36 -2.81
CA LYS A 273 -5.15 -12.54 -1.59
C LYS A 273 -5.75 -13.46 -0.52
N THR A 274 -6.84 -14.21 -0.76
CA THR A 274 -7.34 -15.20 0.22
C THR A 274 -7.47 -16.60 -0.35
N SER A 275 -7.13 -17.59 0.48
CA SER A 275 -7.10 -19.04 0.28
C SER A 275 -8.42 -19.70 -0.16
N GLY A 276 -9.48 -18.93 -0.44
CA GLY A 276 -10.81 -19.41 -0.82
C GLY A 276 -11.18 -19.21 -2.30
N GLY A 277 -10.25 -18.78 -3.15
CA GLY A 277 -10.55 -18.39 -4.55
C GLY A 277 -10.93 -16.91 -4.68
N PRO A 278 -11.47 -16.48 -5.84
CA PRO A 278 -11.91 -15.11 -6.04
C PRO A 278 -12.97 -14.74 -5.00
N LYS A 279 -12.66 -13.80 -4.11
CA LYS A 279 -13.64 -13.26 -3.18
C LYS A 279 -14.80 -12.63 -3.95
N LEU A 280 -16.02 -12.74 -3.42
CA LEU A 280 -17.18 -12.11 -4.03
C LEU A 280 -16.93 -10.59 -4.14
N MET A 281 -17.21 -10.01 -5.31
CA MET A 281 -16.84 -8.62 -5.60
C MET A 281 -17.53 -7.59 -4.69
N ARG A 282 -18.52 -8.01 -3.90
CA ARG A 282 -19.10 -7.27 -2.77
C ARG A 282 -18.15 -6.87 -1.66
N GLU A 283 -17.00 -7.52 -1.55
CA GLU A 283 -15.99 -7.24 -0.53
C GLU A 283 -15.00 -6.11 -0.88
N TRP A 284 -15.29 -5.34 -1.93
CA TRP A 284 -14.30 -4.50 -2.62
C TRP A 284 -14.60 -3.01 -2.58
N PHE A 285 -15.35 -2.56 -1.58
CA PHE A 285 -15.73 -1.16 -1.48
C PHE A 285 -14.53 -0.21 -1.30
N VAL A 286 -13.40 -0.72 -0.78
CA VAL A 286 -12.17 0.07 -0.69
C VAL A 286 -11.71 0.59 -2.05
N THR A 287 -12.21 0.09 -3.18
CA THR A 287 -11.81 0.54 -4.51
C THR A 287 -12.64 1.70 -5.08
N HIS A 288 -13.43 2.38 -4.24
CA HIS A 288 -14.06 3.66 -4.57
C HIS A 288 -13.05 4.81 -4.55
N ASP A 289 -13.17 5.75 -5.48
CA ASP A 289 -12.22 6.86 -5.65
C ASP A 289 -12.07 7.73 -4.39
N ASP A 290 -13.19 8.24 -3.82
CA ASP A 290 -13.20 9.03 -2.57
C ASP A 290 -12.56 8.27 -1.39
N LEU A 291 -12.81 6.97 -1.28
CA LEU A 291 -12.30 6.15 -0.19
C LEU A 291 -10.79 5.90 -0.35
N GLN A 292 -10.32 5.54 -1.55
CA GLN A 292 -8.88 5.38 -1.84
C GLN A 292 -8.10 6.68 -1.56
N ALA A 293 -8.68 7.84 -1.92
CA ALA A 293 -8.08 9.14 -1.63
C ALA A 293 -8.01 9.42 -0.12
N GLY A 294 -9.05 9.06 0.64
CA GLY A 294 -9.02 9.13 2.11
C GLY A 294 -7.99 8.19 2.73
N MET A 295 -7.86 6.96 2.22
CA MET A 295 -6.89 5.97 2.70
C MET A 295 -5.44 6.42 2.55
N LEU A 296 -5.11 7.14 1.47
CA LEU A 296 -3.78 7.71 1.27
C LEU A 296 -3.37 8.59 2.46
N ILE A 297 -4.30 9.36 3.04
CA ILE A 297 -3.98 10.34 4.06
C ILE A 297 -4.23 9.87 5.51
N GLY A 298 -4.71 8.65 5.74
CA GLY A 298 -5.06 8.17 7.09
C GLY A 298 -3.95 8.35 8.14
N GLY A 299 -2.80 7.71 7.96
CA GLY A 299 -1.63 7.90 8.83
C GLY A 299 -1.14 9.34 8.94
N PRO A 300 -0.92 10.03 7.80
CA PRO A 300 -0.55 11.45 7.77
C PRO A 300 -1.51 12.38 8.51
N PHE A 301 -2.81 12.10 8.49
CA PHE A 301 -3.85 12.92 9.09
C PHE A 301 -3.70 13.05 10.62
N VAL A 302 -3.12 12.04 11.28
CA VAL A 302 -2.95 12.04 12.76
C VAL A 302 -1.73 12.82 13.24
N GLN A 303 -0.77 13.13 12.35
CA GLN A 303 0.48 13.77 12.76
C GLN A 303 0.61 15.16 12.14
N GLU A 304 0.65 16.18 13.00
CA GLU A 304 0.72 17.60 12.62
C GLU A 304 1.80 17.92 11.59
N ARG A 305 2.95 17.26 11.67
CA ARG A 305 4.06 17.43 10.73
C ARG A 305 3.71 17.12 9.28
N PHE A 306 2.62 16.40 9.01
CA PHE A 306 2.15 16.08 7.66
C PHE A 306 0.91 16.90 7.24
N HIS A 307 0.43 17.86 8.04
CA HIS A 307 -0.77 18.62 7.67
C HIS A 307 -0.63 19.37 6.33
N GLY A 308 0.58 19.85 5.98
CA GLY A 308 0.87 20.43 4.67
C GLY A 308 0.62 19.42 3.54
N PHE A 309 1.23 18.24 3.65
CA PHE A 309 1.01 17.12 2.74
C PHE A 309 -0.46 16.73 2.61
N VAL A 310 -1.19 16.59 3.73
CA VAL A 310 -2.61 16.22 3.75
C VAL A 310 -3.45 17.24 2.99
N ARG A 311 -3.29 18.54 3.27
CA ARG A 311 -4.01 19.61 2.56
C ARG A 311 -3.68 19.63 1.06
N ASN A 312 -2.42 19.41 0.70
CA ASN A 312 -1.98 19.37 -0.69
C ASN A 312 -2.54 18.15 -1.43
N LEU A 313 -2.67 16.98 -0.79
CA LEU A 313 -3.32 15.80 -1.35
C LEU A 313 -4.82 16.02 -1.57
N ILE A 314 -5.54 16.57 -0.59
CA ILE A 314 -6.97 16.88 -0.73
C ILE A 314 -7.19 17.88 -1.86
N THR A 315 -6.36 18.93 -1.92
CA THR A 315 -6.43 19.93 -3.00
C THR A 315 -6.18 19.29 -4.36
N ALA A 316 -5.11 18.50 -4.50
CA ALA A 316 -4.81 17.80 -5.74
C ALA A 316 -5.92 16.81 -6.15
N TYR A 317 -6.60 16.19 -5.18
CA TYR A 317 -7.72 15.30 -5.43
C TYR A 317 -8.92 16.06 -5.99
N MET A 318 -9.29 17.17 -5.35
CA MET A 318 -10.37 18.05 -5.80
C MET A 318 -10.11 18.68 -7.18
N ASP A 319 -8.84 18.90 -7.53
CA ASP A 319 -8.44 19.46 -8.83
C ASP A 319 -8.29 18.40 -9.92
N SER A 320 -8.25 17.11 -9.57
CA SER A 320 -8.06 16.03 -10.53
C SER A 320 -9.31 15.73 -11.37
N ASP A 321 -10.50 15.93 -10.81
CA ASP A 321 -11.79 15.87 -11.50
C ASP A 321 -12.75 16.90 -10.85
N PRO A 322 -13.48 17.73 -11.62
CA PRO A 322 -14.44 18.68 -11.07
C PRO A 322 -15.47 18.07 -10.11
N GLN A 323 -15.85 16.81 -10.30
CA GLN A 323 -16.80 16.09 -9.45
C GLN A 323 -16.22 15.78 -8.06
N ASN A 324 -14.89 15.67 -7.92
CA ASN A 324 -14.25 15.35 -6.65
C ASN A 324 -14.45 16.46 -5.60
N ARG A 325 -14.74 17.70 -6.03
CA ARG A 325 -15.13 18.80 -5.13
C ARG A 325 -16.42 18.50 -4.36
N ALA A 326 -17.23 17.55 -4.82
CA ALA A 326 -18.43 17.12 -4.12
C ALA A 326 -18.15 16.51 -2.74
N ILE A 327 -16.91 16.09 -2.42
CA ILE A 327 -16.56 15.67 -1.04
C ILE A 327 -16.75 16.78 0.00
N LEU A 328 -16.78 18.04 -0.44
CA LEU A 328 -16.99 19.19 0.46
C LEU A 328 -18.47 19.43 0.77
N THR A 329 -19.36 19.12 -0.18
CA THR A 329 -20.77 19.55 -0.15
C THR A 329 -21.77 18.39 -0.08
N ASN A 330 -21.42 17.20 -0.56
CA ASN A 330 -22.26 16.01 -0.49
C ASN A 330 -21.92 15.22 0.81
N PRO A 331 -22.85 15.08 1.75
CA PRO A 331 -22.60 14.41 3.03
C PRO A 331 -22.12 12.97 2.89
N LEU A 332 -22.69 12.19 1.95
CA LEU A 332 -22.34 10.77 1.77
C LEU A 332 -20.95 10.61 1.16
N ARG A 333 -20.55 11.48 0.21
CA ARG A 333 -19.17 11.52 -0.29
C ARG A 333 -18.17 11.95 0.76
N SER A 334 -18.54 12.98 1.54
CA SER A 334 -17.72 13.49 2.63
C SER A 334 -17.48 12.40 3.69
N GLN A 335 -18.54 11.68 4.05
CA GLN A 335 -18.50 10.53 4.95
C GLN A 335 -17.66 9.40 4.36
N LEU A 336 -17.78 9.12 3.05
CA LEU A 336 -17.00 8.08 2.38
C LEU A 336 -15.50 8.37 2.35
N PHE A 337 -15.13 9.61 2.08
CA PHE A 337 -13.74 10.08 2.15
C PHE A 337 -13.20 9.92 3.58
N GLY A 338 -13.97 10.35 4.59
CA GLY A 338 -13.58 10.21 5.99
C GLY A 338 -13.51 8.76 6.48
N LEU A 339 -14.35 7.86 5.96
CA LEU A 339 -14.23 6.42 6.20
C LEU A 339 -12.90 5.88 5.64
N GLY A 340 -12.44 6.39 4.49
CA GLY A 340 -11.11 6.10 3.96
C GLY A 340 -9.98 6.54 4.90
N ILE A 341 -10.09 7.75 5.49
CA ILE A 341 -9.13 8.24 6.50
C ILE A 341 -9.13 7.28 7.70
N ALA A 342 -10.30 7.00 8.26
CA ALA A 342 -10.45 6.11 9.42
C ALA A 342 -9.89 4.70 9.13
N TYR A 343 -10.09 4.18 7.92
CA TYR A 343 -9.46 2.94 7.48
C TYR A 343 -7.93 3.03 7.61
N GLY A 344 -7.30 4.03 6.97
CA GLY A 344 -5.85 4.19 7.01
C GLY A 344 -5.32 4.32 8.44
N VAL A 345 -5.98 5.13 9.28
CA VAL A 345 -5.66 5.30 10.70
C VAL A 345 -5.73 3.96 11.46
N SER A 346 -6.79 3.18 11.25
CA SER A 346 -6.99 1.92 11.96
C SER A 346 -5.91 0.88 11.67
N ILE A 347 -5.33 0.88 10.46
CA ILE A 347 -4.24 -0.03 10.14
C ILE A 347 -2.95 0.40 10.83
N ASP A 348 -2.61 1.68 10.77
CA ASP A 348 -1.40 2.19 11.39
C ASP A 348 -1.43 2.03 12.92
N LEU A 349 -2.62 2.17 13.51
CA LEU A 349 -2.89 1.82 14.91
C LEU A 349 -2.64 0.33 15.19
N ALA A 350 -3.08 -0.57 14.32
CA ALA A 350 -2.85 -2.01 14.48
C ALA A 350 -1.36 -2.37 14.39
N VAL A 351 -0.62 -1.73 13.48
CA VAL A 351 0.85 -1.87 13.38
C VAL A 351 1.52 -1.33 14.65
N ALA A 352 1.12 -0.16 15.13
CA ALA A 352 1.63 0.40 16.39
C ALA A 352 1.36 -0.54 17.57
N ASN A 353 0.20 -1.19 17.63
CA ASN A 353 -0.13 -2.15 18.68
C ASN A 353 0.66 -3.46 18.57
N TYR A 354 0.95 -3.94 17.36
CA TYR A 354 1.85 -5.08 17.18
C TYR A 354 3.21 -4.79 17.81
N HIS A 355 3.79 -3.61 17.55
CA HIS A 355 5.04 -3.19 18.19
C HIS A 355 4.89 -2.98 19.71
N ARG A 356 3.77 -2.43 20.17
CA ARG A 356 3.48 -2.28 21.61
C ARG A 356 3.50 -3.64 22.31
N ARG A 357 2.81 -4.64 21.76
CA ARG A 357 2.74 -6.00 22.33
C ARG A 357 4.10 -6.71 22.30
N ASP A 358 4.91 -6.50 21.26
CA ASP A 358 6.31 -7.01 21.23
C ASP A 358 7.16 -6.38 22.35
N LEU A 359 7.06 -5.05 22.53
CA LEU A 359 7.75 -4.35 23.62
C LEU A 359 7.25 -4.80 24.99
N GLU A 360 5.95 -4.98 25.17
CA GLU A 360 5.33 -5.51 26.40
C GLU A 360 5.89 -6.90 26.74
N HIS A 361 5.92 -7.82 25.78
CA HIS A 361 6.47 -9.15 25.97
C HIS A 361 7.97 -9.13 26.32
N ARG A 362 8.74 -8.25 25.67
CA ARG A 362 10.17 -8.06 25.98
C ARG A 362 10.38 -7.47 27.38
N LEU A 363 9.55 -6.52 27.80
CA LEU A 363 9.59 -5.95 29.16
C LEU A 363 9.27 -7.01 30.20
N ASP A 364 8.23 -7.80 30.00
CA ASP A 364 7.89 -8.90 30.90
C ASP A 364 9.06 -9.88 31.00
N THR A 365 9.66 -10.28 29.88
CA THR A 365 10.83 -11.18 29.89
C THR A 365 12.01 -10.60 30.68
N LEU A 366 12.29 -9.30 30.51
CA LEU A 366 13.42 -8.64 31.19
C LEU A 366 13.17 -8.42 32.68
N ARG A 367 11.94 -8.06 33.07
CA ARG A 367 11.53 -7.90 34.48
C ARG A 367 11.62 -9.21 35.26
N HIS A 368 11.52 -10.34 34.58
CA HIS A 368 11.69 -11.68 35.16
C HIS A 368 13.12 -12.24 34.97
N SER A 369 14.07 -11.43 34.48
CA SER A 369 15.50 -11.78 34.38
C SER A 369 16.31 -11.06 35.46
N ASP A 370 17.26 -11.75 36.10
CA ASP A 370 18.06 -11.23 37.22
C ASP A 370 18.94 -10.01 36.90
N SER A 371 19.03 -9.59 35.64
CA SER A 371 19.99 -8.58 35.20
C SER A 371 19.47 -7.15 35.13
N GLY A 372 18.14 -6.94 35.02
CA GLY A 372 17.46 -5.63 34.99
C GLY A 372 17.92 -4.58 33.94
N ARG A 373 19.04 -4.83 33.25
CA ARG A 373 19.69 -3.94 32.28
C ARG A 373 18.89 -3.90 30.98
N GLY A 374 18.62 -2.69 30.49
CA GLY A 374 17.87 -2.45 29.25
C GLY A 374 16.36 -2.20 29.45
N THR A 375 15.85 -2.29 30.68
CA THR A 375 14.42 -2.07 30.97
C THR A 375 14.00 -0.63 30.72
N GLU A 376 14.81 0.37 31.09
CA GLU A 376 14.47 1.80 30.94
C GLU A 376 14.28 2.23 29.48
N GLU A 377 15.14 1.76 28.57
CA GLU A 377 15.05 2.09 27.14
C GLU A 377 13.79 1.47 26.52
N ILE A 378 13.49 0.21 26.86
CA ILE A 378 12.31 -0.48 26.33
C ILE A 378 11.04 0.09 26.96
N ASP A 379 11.05 0.47 28.23
CA ASP A 379 9.95 1.17 28.89
C ASP A 379 9.69 2.53 28.21
N ALA A 380 10.74 3.27 27.85
CA ALA A 380 10.60 4.52 27.10
C ALA A 380 9.98 4.29 25.71
N GLN A 381 10.45 3.29 24.96
CA GLN A 381 9.89 2.91 23.66
C GLN A 381 8.42 2.46 23.79
N PHE A 382 8.08 1.69 24.83
CA PHE A 382 6.71 1.25 25.10
C PHE A 382 5.80 2.45 25.35
N ASN A 383 6.20 3.37 26.24
CA ASN A 383 5.43 4.57 26.55
C ASN A 383 5.29 5.50 25.34
N GLU A 384 6.31 5.62 24.49
CA GLU A 384 6.22 6.34 23.23
C GLU A 384 5.19 5.70 22.28
N ARG A 385 5.14 4.37 22.23
CA ARG A 385 4.11 3.66 21.43
C ARG A 385 2.71 3.82 21.97
N VAL A 386 2.51 3.78 23.28
CA VAL A 386 1.19 4.06 23.88
C VAL A 386 0.72 5.47 23.51
N ARG A 387 1.58 6.51 23.67
CA ARG A 387 1.23 7.88 23.27
C ARG A 387 0.93 8.05 21.78
N LEU A 388 1.61 7.29 20.92
CA LEU A 388 1.30 7.28 19.50
C LEU A 388 -0.08 6.66 19.24
N MET A 389 -0.39 5.55 19.91
CA MET A 389 -1.69 4.90 19.82
C MET A 389 -2.82 5.79 20.34
N ASP A 390 -2.62 6.51 21.44
CA ASP A 390 -3.61 7.47 21.97
C ASP A 390 -4.00 8.50 20.91
N ARG A 391 -3.03 9.08 20.18
CA ARG A 391 -3.31 10.02 19.08
C ARG A 391 -4.12 9.40 17.95
N TYR A 392 -3.82 8.14 17.60
CA TYR A 392 -4.61 7.41 16.60
C TYR A 392 -6.04 7.17 17.08
N TRP A 393 -6.23 6.82 18.36
CA TRP A 393 -7.54 6.67 18.96
C TRP A 393 -8.32 7.97 19.03
N ASP A 394 -7.70 9.07 19.43
CA ASP A 394 -8.33 10.39 19.47
C ASP A 394 -8.85 10.79 18.07
N SER A 395 -8.04 10.53 17.04
CA SER A 395 -8.42 10.80 15.65
C SER A 395 -9.58 9.92 15.19
N LEU A 396 -9.57 8.62 15.52
CA LEU A 396 -10.67 7.70 15.19
C LEU A 396 -11.95 8.04 15.94
N ALA A 397 -11.85 8.41 17.22
CA ALA A 397 -12.99 8.82 18.05
C ALA A 397 -13.60 10.10 17.50
N PHE A 398 -12.79 11.11 17.18
CA PHE A 398 -13.26 12.34 16.54
C PHE A 398 -13.97 12.06 15.20
N LEU A 399 -13.39 11.24 14.33
CA LEU A 399 -14.03 10.85 13.07
C LEU A 399 -15.34 10.10 13.33
N ALA A 400 -15.38 9.20 14.30
CA ALA A 400 -16.57 8.43 14.65
C ALA A 400 -17.70 9.31 15.23
N GLU A 401 -17.37 10.26 16.11
CA GLU A 401 -18.31 11.20 16.73
C GLU A 401 -18.92 12.18 15.72
N THR A 402 -18.19 12.46 14.65
CA THR A 402 -18.61 13.37 13.57
C THR A 402 -19.16 12.62 12.35
N ASP A 403 -19.62 11.38 12.52
CA ASP A 403 -20.14 10.52 11.43
C ASP A 403 -19.22 10.49 10.19
N PHE A 404 -17.90 10.58 10.42
CA PHE A 404 -16.82 10.63 9.45
C PHE A 404 -16.84 11.84 8.51
N VAL A 405 -17.53 12.93 8.85
CA VAL A 405 -17.50 14.18 8.06
C VAL A 405 -16.63 15.28 8.69
N GLY A 406 -16.21 15.11 9.95
CA GLY A 406 -15.44 16.11 10.70
C GLY A 406 -14.00 16.32 10.23
N TRP A 407 -13.48 15.51 9.32
CA TRP A 407 -12.13 15.65 8.78
C TRP A 407 -11.85 17.03 8.14
N LYS A 408 -12.90 17.73 7.70
CA LYS A 408 -12.81 19.10 7.16
C LYS A 408 -12.50 20.15 8.23
N GLU A 409 -12.95 19.92 9.46
CA GLU A 409 -12.77 20.84 10.59
C GLU A 409 -11.41 20.62 11.27
N ALA A 410 -10.87 19.42 11.18
CA ALA A 410 -9.56 19.05 11.72
C ALA A 410 -8.37 19.59 10.90
N LEU A 411 -8.60 20.07 9.67
CA LEU A 411 -7.58 20.53 8.72
C LEU A 411 -7.73 22.01 8.39
#